data_AF-A0A954QE68-F1
#
_entry.id   AF-A0A954QE68-F1
#
_cell.length_a   1.000
_cell.length_b   1.000
_cell.length_c   1.000
_cell.angle_alpha   90.00
_cell.angle_beta   90.00
_cell.angle_gamma   90.00
#
_symmetry.space_group_name_H-M   'P 1'
#
loop_
_entity.id
_entity.type
_entity.pdbx_description
1 polymer ?
#
loop_
_entity_poly.entity_id
_entity_poly.type
_entity_poly.pdbx_seq_one_letter_code
_entity_poly.pdbx_strand_id
1 'polypeptide(L)' 'MIKNRIVQSQADYLFLILRKPEGWEPTRLDQVPPSGEVLSEHYVASYAEAYDDMIRCNRIALERNLDKWSVIQHSGGSL' A
#
# COMPACT_ATOMS: atom_id res chain seq x y z
N MET A 1 -33.91 11.64 -20.40
CA MET A 1 -32.80 11.84 -19.43
C MET A 1 -32.00 10.54 -19.34
N ILE A 2 -30.88 10.46 -20.06
CA ILE A 2 -29.96 9.32 -19.92
C ILE A 2 -29.22 9.54 -18.59
N LYS A 3 -29.54 8.73 -17.59
CA LYS A 3 -28.74 8.66 -16.36
C LYS A 3 -27.40 8.03 -16.75
N ASN A 4 -26.42 8.86 -17.10
CA ASN A 4 -25.02 8.45 -17.12
C ASN A 4 -24.63 8.11 -15.68
N ARG A 5 -24.92 6.87 -15.27
CA ARG A 5 -24.41 6.30 -14.03
C ARG A 5 -22.94 6.06 -14.31
N ILE A 6 -22.10 7.05 -14.01
CA ILE A 6 -20.66 6.83 -13.88
C ILE A 6 -20.54 5.83 -12.74
N VAL A 7 -20.35 4.56 -13.09
CA VAL A 7 -19.91 3.54 -12.14
C VAL A 7 -18.51 3.99 -11.77
N GLN A 8 -18.40 4.65 -10.63
CA GLN A 8 -17.11 5.05 -10.09
C GLN A 8 -16.31 3.76 -9.99
N SER A 9 -15.28 3.60 -10.82
CA SER A 9 -14.39 2.45 -10.78
C SER A 9 -13.78 2.47 -9.39
N GLN A 10 -14.34 1.72 -8.44
CA GLN A 10 -13.67 1.46 -7.18
C GLN A 10 -12.35 0.85 -7.58
N ALA A 11 -11.24 1.46 -7.17
CA ALA A 11 -9.96 0.87 -7.46
C ALA A 11 -9.91 -0.50 -6.77
N ASP A 12 -9.49 -1.51 -7.52
CA ASP A 12 -9.43 -2.90 -7.03
C ASP A 12 -8.40 -3.05 -5.91
N TYR A 13 -7.45 -2.11 -5.82
CA TYR A 13 -6.35 -2.13 -4.89
C TYR A 13 -6.13 -0.76 -4.21
N LEU A 14 -5.65 -0.84 -2.98
CA LEU A 14 -5.13 0.28 -2.20
C LEU A 14 -3.63 0.10 -2.01
N PHE A 15 -2.88 1.13 -2.37
CA PHE A 15 -1.48 1.26 -2.03
C PHE A 15 -1.37 2.11 -0.76
N LEU A 16 -0.87 1.51 0.32
CA LEU A 16 -0.82 2.13 1.64
C LEU A 16 0.62 2.42 2.02
N ILE A 17 0.87 3.60 2.57
CA ILE A 17 2.08 3.91 3.31
C ILE A 17 1.73 3.86 4.79
N LEU A 18 2.41 2.98 5.52
CA LEU A 18 2.24 2.76 6.95
C LEU A 18 3.45 3.27 7.71
N ARG A 19 3.26 3.61 8.99
CA ARG A 19 4.35 3.61 9.98
C ARG A 19 4.59 2.18 10.46
N LYS A 20 5.86 1.75 10.45
CA LYS A 20 6.29 0.44 10.94
C LYS A 20 5.96 0.30 12.43
N PRO A 21 5.46 -0.87 12.88
CA PRO A 21 5.32 -1.13 14.31
C PRO A 21 6.70 -1.24 14.98
N GLU A 22 6.75 -0.88 16.26
CA GLU A 22 7.99 -0.91 17.04
C GLU A 22 8.57 -2.33 17.11
N GLY A 23 9.89 -2.45 16.94
CA GLY A 23 10.59 -3.73 16.94
C GLY A 23 10.37 -4.60 15.70
N TRP A 24 9.63 -4.13 14.70
CA TRP A 24 9.46 -4.85 13.44
C TRP A 24 10.55 -4.49 12.42
N GLU A 25 11.36 -5.49 12.09
CA GLU A 25 12.46 -5.36 11.15
C GLU A 25 12.20 -6.26 9.93
N PRO A 26 11.69 -5.68 8.81
CA PRO A 26 11.44 -6.47 7.62
C PRO A 26 12.76 -6.94 6.99
N THR A 27 12.81 -8.22 6.62
CA THR A 27 13.96 -8.82 5.91
C THR A 27 13.71 -8.98 4.42
N ARG A 28 12.45 -8.80 3.98
CA ARG A 28 12.04 -8.83 2.58
C ARG A 28 11.24 -7.58 2.24
N LEU A 29 11.33 -7.15 0.97
CA LEU A 29 10.68 -5.95 0.46
C LEU A 29 9.16 -6.09 0.30
N ASP A 30 8.63 -7.31 0.28
CA ASP A 30 7.21 -7.64 0.14
C ASP A 30 6.56 -8.03 1.47
N GLN A 31 7.29 -7.92 2.57
CA GLN A 31 6.81 -8.34 3.88
C GLN A 31 5.73 -7.38 4.38
N VAL A 32 4.60 -7.95 4.82
CA VAL A 32 3.50 -7.20 5.42
C VAL A 32 3.70 -7.16 6.93
N PRO A 33 3.65 -5.97 7.58
CA PRO A 33 3.75 -5.90 9.03
C PRO A 33 2.49 -6.48 9.69
N PRO A 34 2.59 -6.99 10.94
CA PRO A 34 1.44 -7.53 11.66
C PRO A 34 0.43 -6.45 12.10
N SER A 35 0.84 -5.18 12.08
CA SER A 35 0.01 -4.00 12.33
C SER A 35 0.73 -2.76 11.80
N GLY A 36 0.04 -1.64 11.65
CA GLY A 36 0.67 -0.38 11.25
C GLY A 36 -0.31 0.77 11.23
N GLU A 37 0.17 1.97 11.52
CA GLU A 37 -0.61 3.20 11.38
C GLU A 37 -0.60 3.63 9.91
N VAL A 38 -1.77 3.71 9.26
CA VAL A 38 -1.87 4.19 7.88
C VAL A 38 -1.59 5.69 7.84
N LEU A 39 -0.50 6.07 7.19
CA LEU A 39 -0.09 7.48 7.00
C LEU A 39 -0.67 8.06 5.70
N SER A 40 -0.74 7.24 4.64
CA SER A 40 -1.33 7.62 3.35
C SER A 40 -2.00 6.42 2.67
N GLU A 41 -3.06 6.71 1.94
CA GLU A 41 -3.81 5.76 1.11
C GLU A 41 -3.89 6.27 -0.32
N HIS A 42 -3.63 5.37 -1.29
CA HIS A 42 -3.70 5.68 -2.72
C HIS A 42 -4.48 4.58 -3.45
N TYR A 43 -5.53 4.98 -4.18
CA TYR A 43 -6.33 4.09 -5.01
C TYR A 43 -5.58 3.78 -6.30
N VAL A 44 -5.37 2.49 -6.60
CA VAL A 44 -4.62 2.04 -7.77
C VAL A 44 -5.38 0.97 -8.54
N ALA A 45 -5.42 1.11 -9.87
CA ALA A 45 -6.19 0.21 -10.73
C ALA A 45 -5.42 -1.07 -11.11
N SER A 46 -4.09 -1.08 -10.96
CA SER A 46 -3.22 -2.20 -11.35
C SER A 46 -2.39 -2.69 -10.17
N TYR A 47 -2.55 -3.97 -9.83
CA TYR A 47 -1.69 -4.61 -8.84
C TYR A 47 -0.22 -4.62 -9.28
N ALA A 48 0.05 -4.84 -10.57
CA ALA A 48 1.42 -4.94 -11.07
C ALA A 48 2.18 -3.62 -10.89
N GLU A 49 1.56 -2.49 -11.25
CA GLU A 49 2.17 -1.16 -11.04
C GLU A 49 2.33 -0.87 -9.55
N ALA A 50 1.32 -1.18 -8.73
CA ALA A 50 1.38 -1.00 -7.30
C ALA A 50 2.49 -1.85 -6.65
N TYR A 51 2.72 -3.06 -7.15
CA TYR A 51 3.76 -3.98 -6.67
C TYR A 51 5.16 -3.45 -6.97
N ASP A 52 5.40 -2.97 -8.19
CA ASP A 52 6.69 -2.36 -8.55
C ASP A 52 6.97 -1.12 -7.68
N ASP A 53 5.96 -0.28 -7.44
CA ASP A 53 6.06 0.87 -6.54
C ASP A 53 6.30 0.46 -5.09
N MET A 54 5.68 -0.63 -4.62
CA MET A 54 5.86 -1.14 -3.26
C MET A 54 7.31 -1.58 -3.04
N ILE A 55 7.85 -2.37 -3.97
CA ILE A 55 9.23 -2.84 -3.92
C ILE A 55 10.20 -1.65 -3.93
N ARG A 56 9.94 -0.64 -4.76
CA ARG A 56 10.75 0.58 -4.85
C ARG A 56 10.70 1.39 -3.55
N CYS A 57 9.52 1.63 -3.00
CA CYS A 57 9.33 2.35 -1.74
C CYS A 57 9.98 1.64 -0.55
N ASN A 58 9.78 0.32 -0.43
CA ASN A 58 10.33 -0.48 0.66
C ASN A 58 11.85 -0.59 0.59
N ARG A 59 12.41 -0.64 -0.62
CA ARG A 59 13.88 -0.59 -0.80
C ARG A 59 14.45 0.73 -0.28
N ILE A 60 13.86 1.86 -0.67
CA ILE A 60 14.27 3.18 -0.18
C ILE A 60 14.11 3.28 1.35
N ALA A 61 13.03 2.71 1.90
CA ALA A 61 12.80 2.68 3.33
C ALA A 61 13.90 1.91 4.09
N LEU A 62 14.37 0.78 3.57
CA LEU A 62 15.50 0.04 4.14
C LEU A 62 16.81 0.81 3.98
N GLU A 63 17.13 1.28 2.77
CA GLU A 63 18.38 1.98 2.46
C GLU A 63 18.56 3.25 3.30
N ARG A 64 17.47 3.93 3.63
CA ARG A 64 17.47 5.19 4.38
C ARG A 64 17.01 5.05 5.83
N ASN A 65 16.81 3.82 6.30
CA ASN A 65 16.31 3.51 7.64
C ASN A 65 15.05 4.33 8.03
N LEU A 66 14.08 4.41 7.12
CA LEU A 66 12.83 5.13 7.37
C LEU A 66 11.90 4.32 8.29
N ASP A 67 11.06 5.02 9.05
CA ASP A 67 9.99 4.46 9.87
C ASP A 67 8.75 4.06 9.05
N LYS A 68 8.82 4.20 7.72
CA LYS A 68 7.70 4.00 6.80
C LYS A 68 7.81 2.68 6.04
N TRP A 69 6.67 2.11 5.70
CA TRP A 69 6.58 0.89 4.88
C TRP A 69 5.37 0.92 3.97
N SER A 70 5.52 0.43 2.74
CA SER A 70 4.43 0.31 1.78
C SER A 70 3.87 -1.10 1.73
N VAL A 71 2.54 -1.20 1.58
CA VAL A 71 1.82 -2.46 1.36
C VAL A 71 0.68 -2.26 0.36
N ILE A 72 0.22 -3.35 -0.22
CA ILE A 72 -0.94 -3.37 -1.12
C ILE A 72 -2.06 -4.15 -0.45
N GLN A 73 -3.27 -3.60 -0.47
CA GLN A 73 -4.48 -4.29 -0.06
C GLN A 73 -5.50 -4.32 -1.18
N HIS A 74 -6.38 -5.31 -1.15
CA HIS A 74 -7.63 -5.25 -1.92
C HIS A 74 -8.58 -4.24 -1.28
N SER A 75 -9.42 -3.61 -2.10
CA SER A 75 -10.51 -2.77 -1.57
C SER A 75 -11.40 -3.59 -0.63
N GLY A 76 -11.49 -3.16 0.64
CA GLY A 76 -12.22 -3.85 1.70
C GLY A 76 -11.40 -4.81 2.58
N GLY A 77 -10.07 -4.88 2.39
CA GLY A 77 -9.18 -5.59 3.32
C GLY A 77 -8.99 -4.85 4.64
N SER A 78 -8.74 -5.59 5.73
CA SER A 78 -8.31 -5.05 7.02
C SER A 78 -6.85 -5.42 7.27
N LEU A 79 -6.01 -4.40 7.54
CA LEU A 79 -4.67 -4.58 8.11
C LEU A 79 -4.78 -4.95 9.59
#